data_AF-A0A172Q621-F1
#
_entry.id   AF-A0A172Q621-F1
#
_cell.length_a   1.000
_cell.length_b   1.000
_cell.length_c   1.000
_cell.angle_alpha   90.00
_cell.angle_beta   90.00
_cell.angle_gamma   90.00
#
_symmetry.space_group_name_H-M   'P 1'
#
loop_
_entity.id
_entity.type
_entity.pdbx_description
1 polymer ?
#
loop_
_entity_poly.entity_id
_entity_poly.type
_entity_poly.pdbx_seq_one_letter_code
_entity_poly.pdbx_strand_id
1 'polypeptide(L)'
;MLLYDVTIVLTAMMAGFMLSYCLTIGRYFNYLLETAKYDGFSAYYSPFRREKRVPRQYAVCVLGQFIIAVLSLFFSWQSGTWLARMGAVLPLFLLLAAHRLTGFGKSEEGINSGRMSDTMRRIYLKWNLPLHFSYFLLYFAASLFLIWSR
;
A
#
# COMPACT_ATOMS: atom_id res chain seq x y z
N MET A 1 7.82 15.35 -20.34
CA MET A 1 6.69 15.98 -19.63
C MET A 1 5.60 14.98 -19.28
N LEU A 2 4.95 14.32 -20.25
CA LEU A 2 3.84 13.38 -19.97
C LEU A 2 4.16 12.29 -18.92
N LEU A 3 5.31 11.62 -19.04
CA LEU A 3 5.70 10.55 -18.09
C LEU A 3 5.87 11.06 -16.65
N TYR A 4 6.33 12.31 -16.48
CA TYR A 4 6.48 12.92 -15.17
C TYR A 4 5.13 13.27 -14.56
N ASP A 5 4.23 13.85 -15.35
CA ASP A 5 2.88 14.21 -14.92
C ASP A 5 2.08 12.97 -14.52
N VAL A 6 2.19 11.87 -15.29
CA VAL A 6 1.59 10.58 -14.93
C VAL A 6 2.20 10.02 -13.65
N THR A 7 3.51 10.19 -13.43
CA THR A 7 4.16 9.79 -12.16
C THR A 7 3.56 10.55 -10.97
N ILE A 8 3.40 11.87 -11.08
CA ILE A 8 2.75 12.70 -10.04
C ILE A 8 1.37 12.15 -9.71
N VAL A 9 0.53 11.96 -10.73
CA VAL A 9 -0.87 11.52 -10.55
C VAL A 9 -0.93 10.14 -9.90
N LEU A 10 -0.15 9.17 -10.37
CA LEU A 10 -0.16 7.82 -9.81
C LEU A 10 0.41 7.78 -8.39
N THR A 11 1.44 8.58 -8.09
CA THR A 11 1.99 8.69 -6.74
C THR A 11 0.99 9.34 -5.77
N ALA A 12 0.27 10.39 -6.19
CA ALA A 12 -0.81 10.98 -5.41
C ALA A 12 -2.00 10.02 -5.22
N MET A 13 -2.35 9.25 -6.26
CA MET A 13 -3.37 8.20 -6.18
C MET A 13 -3.03 7.16 -5.11
N MET A 14 -1.77 6.71 -5.05
CA MET A 14 -1.31 5.78 -4.01
C MET A 14 -1.42 6.37 -2.60
N ALA A 15 -1.08 7.66 -2.43
CA ALA A 15 -1.28 8.34 -1.16
C ALA A 15 -2.76 8.35 -0.74
N GLY A 16 -3.65 8.77 -1.66
CA GLY A 16 -5.09 8.79 -1.42
C GLY A 16 -5.66 7.40 -1.11
N PHE A 17 -5.21 6.37 -1.83
CA PHE A 17 -5.59 4.98 -1.58
C PHE A 17 -5.19 4.53 -0.16
N MET A 18 -3.94 4.77 0.25
CA MET A 18 -3.46 4.39 1.58
C MET A 18 -4.21 5.14 2.70
N LEU A 19 -4.47 6.43 2.53
CA LEU A 19 -5.27 7.20 3.47
C LEU A 19 -6.70 6.67 3.58
N SER A 20 -7.35 6.46 2.43
CA SER A 20 -8.70 5.90 2.37
C SER A 20 -8.77 4.54 3.06
N TYR A 21 -7.79 3.66 2.81
CA TYR A 21 -7.68 2.38 3.50
C TYR A 21 -7.63 2.55 5.02
N CYS A 22 -6.74 3.40 5.53
CA CYS A 22 -6.61 3.66 6.97
C CYS A 22 -7.89 4.19 7.61
N LEU A 23 -8.64 5.04 6.91
CA LEU A 23 -9.87 5.63 7.43
C LEU A 23 -11.07 4.68 7.35
N THR A 24 -11.07 3.76 6.38
CA THR A 24 -12.22 2.90 6.07
C THR A 24 -11.91 1.44 6.37
N ILE A 25 -11.45 0.69 5.36
CA ILE A 25 -11.30 -0.76 5.38
C ILE A 25 -10.35 -1.22 6.49
N GLY A 26 -9.21 -0.56 6.68
CA GLY A 26 -8.24 -0.93 7.71
C GLY A 26 -8.81 -0.82 9.14
N ARG A 27 -9.55 0.26 9.43
CA ARG A 27 -10.25 0.43 10.71
C ARG A 27 -11.37 -0.58 10.88
N TYR A 28 -12.13 -0.86 9.83
CA TYR A 28 -13.17 -1.88 9.85
C TYR A 28 -12.59 -3.27 10.14
N PHE A 29 -11.47 -3.63 9.52
CA PHE A 29 -10.77 -4.89 9.79
C PHE A 29 -10.24 -4.96 11.22
N ASN A 30 -9.64 -3.88 11.75
CA ASN A 30 -9.26 -3.82 13.16
C ASN A 30 -10.48 -4.04 14.07
N TYR A 31 -11.61 -3.37 13.81
CA TYR A 31 -12.83 -3.55 14.58
C TYR A 31 -13.32 -5.02 14.59
N LEU A 32 -13.34 -5.68 13.43
CA LEU A 32 -13.72 -7.09 13.34
C LEU A 32 -12.80 -7.99 14.19
N LEU A 33 -11.49 -7.74 14.16
CA LEU A 33 -10.51 -8.49 14.93
C LEU A 33 -10.58 -8.20 16.43
N GLU A 34 -10.79 -6.94 16.81
CA GLU A 34 -10.93 -6.51 18.22
C GLU A 34 -12.19 -7.10 18.85
N THR A 35 -13.30 -7.13 18.10
CA THR A 35 -14.60 -7.66 18.55
C THR A 35 -14.82 -9.14 18.28
N ALA A 36 -13.77 -9.86 17.87
CA ALA A 36 -13.79 -11.30 17.58
C ALA A 36 -14.85 -11.73 16.52
N LYS A 37 -15.23 -10.83 15.60
CA LYS A 37 -16.15 -11.08 14.49
C LYS A 37 -15.44 -11.75 13.31
N TYR A 38 -14.87 -12.92 13.57
CA TYR A 38 -13.97 -13.61 12.64
C TYR A 38 -14.64 -14.10 11.36
N ASP A 39 -15.95 -14.38 11.41
CA ASP A 39 -16.75 -14.75 10.24
C ASP A 39 -16.71 -13.69 9.14
N GLY A 40 -16.53 -12.41 9.52
CA GLY A 40 -16.29 -11.32 8.57
C GLY A 40 -15.13 -11.60 7.62
N PHE A 41 -14.09 -12.30 8.09
CA PHE A 41 -12.94 -12.70 7.27
C PHE A 41 -13.14 -14.06 6.60
N SER A 42 -13.51 -15.09 7.36
CA SER A 42 -13.56 -16.47 6.86
C SER A 42 -14.74 -16.72 5.91
N ALA A 43 -15.94 -16.23 6.25
CA ALA A 43 -17.16 -16.51 5.51
C ALA A 43 -17.47 -15.48 4.42
N TYR A 44 -17.02 -14.22 4.58
CA TYR A 44 -17.38 -13.13 3.67
C TYR A 44 -16.19 -12.59 2.88
N TYR A 45 -15.18 -12.04 3.57
CA TYR A 45 -14.11 -11.31 2.89
C TYR A 45 -13.17 -12.22 2.08
N SER A 46 -12.76 -13.37 2.62
CA SER A 46 -11.87 -14.31 1.93
C SER A 46 -12.48 -14.85 0.63
N PRO A 47 -13.74 -15.35 0.61
CA PRO A 47 -14.43 -15.71 -0.63
C PRO A 47 -14.52 -14.56 -1.63
N PHE A 48 -14.96 -13.37 -1.18
CA PHE A 48 -15.02 -12.16 -2.02
C PHE A 48 -13.66 -11.84 -2.67
N ARG A 49 -12.59 -11.81 -1.87
CA ARG A 49 -11.23 -11.49 -2.30
C ARG A 49 -10.75 -12.46 -3.38
N ARG A 50 -11.04 -13.76 -3.22
CA ARG A 50 -10.68 -14.82 -4.17
C ARG A 50 -11.52 -14.74 -5.45
N GLU A 51 -12.84 -14.70 -5.33
CA GLU A 51 -13.77 -14.76 -6.47
C GLU A 51 -13.68 -13.53 -7.36
N LYS A 52 -13.54 -12.33 -6.76
CA LYS A 52 -13.38 -11.08 -7.49
C LYS A 52 -11.93 -10.80 -7.89
N ARG A 53 -10.99 -11.69 -7.53
CA ARG A 53 -9.55 -11.56 -7.83
C ARG A 53 -8.97 -10.23 -7.37
N VAL A 54 -9.46 -9.71 -6.24
CA VAL A 54 -9.07 -8.40 -5.69
C VAL A 54 -7.55 -8.26 -5.53
N PRO A 55 -6.80 -9.27 -5.04
CA PRO A 55 -5.35 -9.13 -4.90
C PRO A 55 -4.64 -8.88 -6.23
N ARG A 56 -5.12 -9.49 -7.31
CA ARG A 56 -4.54 -9.30 -8.65
C ARG A 56 -4.82 -7.90 -9.18
N GLN A 57 -6.06 -7.42 -9.00
CA GLN A 57 -6.45 -6.06 -9.43
C GLN A 57 -5.63 -5.00 -8.68
N TYR A 58 -5.53 -5.13 -7.36
CA TYR A 58 -4.68 -4.27 -6.53
C TYR A 58 -3.22 -4.31 -6.98
N ALA A 59 -2.67 -5.51 -7.20
CA ALA A 59 -1.28 -5.67 -7.64
C ALA A 59 -1.02 -4.97 -8.98
N VAL A 60 -1.96 -5.00 -9.93
CA VAL A 60 -1.82 -4.28 -11.21
C VAL A 60 -1.69 -2.77 -10.98
N CYS A 61 -2.50 -2.18 -10.10
CA CYS A 61 -2.42 -0.74 -9.81
C CYS A 61 -1.08 -0.36 -9.15
N VAL A 62 -0.64 -1.12 -8.14
CA VAL A 62 0.62 -0.85 -7.44
C VAL A 62 1.83 -1.05 -8.34
N LEU A 63 1.87 -2.17 -9.08
CA LEU A 63 2.95 -2.45 -10.03
C LEU A 63 2.94 -1.45 -11.19
N GLY A 64 1.76 -1.04 -11.66
CA GLY A 64 1.63 0.00 -12.68
C GLY A 64 2.24 1.33 -12.23
N GLN A 65 1.89 1.80 -11.02
CA GLN A 65 2.52 2.99 -10.45
C GLN A 65 4.04 2.85 -10.34
N PHE A 66 4.51 1.72 -9.82
CA PHE A 66 5.94 1.47 -9.63
C PHE A 66 6.72 1.44 -10.94
N ILE A 67 6.22 0.71 -11.95
CA ILE A 67 6.86 0.62 -13.27
C ILE A 67 6.96 2.01 -13.90
N ILE A 68 5.88 2.80 -13.86
CA ILE A 68 5.89 4.16 -14.38
C ILE A 68 6.90 5.05 -13.63
N ALA A 69 6.97 4.94 -12.30
CA ALA A 69 7.94 5.69 -11.50
C ALA A 69 9.40 5.31 -11.84
N VAL A 70 9.68 4.02 -12.04
CA VAL A 70 11.01 3.54 -12.44
C VAL A 70 11.38 4.03 -13.85
N LEU A 71 10.47 3.94 -14.82
CA LEU A 71 10.69 4.46 -16.17
C LEU A 71 10.93 5.97 -16.13
N SER A 72 10.12 6.69 -15.36
CA SER A 72 10.27 8.14 -15.16
C SER A 72 11.66 8.47 -14.62
N LEU A 73 12.13 7.74 -13.61
CA LEU A 73 13.47 7.92 -13.03
C LEU A 73 14.57 7.60 -14.05
N PHE A 74 14.47 6.49 -14.77
CA PHE A 74 15.47 6.06 -15.74
C PHE A 74 15.67 7.07 -16.88
N PHE A 75 14.58 7.53 -17.49
CA PHE A 75 14.63 8.48 -18.62
C PHE A 75 14.99 9.91 -18.23
N SER A 76 15.16 10.19 -16.95
CA SER A 76 15.47 11.53 -16.44
C SER A 76 16.62 11.53 -15.43
N TRP A 77 17.44 10.48 -15.44
CA TRP A 77 18.57 10.33 -14.53
C TRP A 77 19.58 11.49 -14.61
N GLN A 78 19.72 12.11 -15.78
CA GLN A 78 20.58 13.27 -16.01
C GLN A 78 19.86 14.62 -15.78
N SER A 79 18.58 14.60 -15.44
CA SER A 79 17.83 15.82 -15.12
C SER A 79 18.01 16.20 -13.65
N GLY A 80 17.91 17.48 -13.31
CA GLY A 80 17.97 17.96 -11.92
C GLY A 80 16.82 17.46 -11.01
N THR A 81 15.88 16.69 -11.54
CA THR A 81 14.65 16.26 -10.85
C THR A 81 14.64 14.75 -10.52
N TRP A 82 15.80 14.09 -10.61
CA TRP A 82 15.97 12.66 -10.29
C TRP A 82 15.63 12.32 -8.82
N LEU A 83 16.01 13.18 -7.87
CA LEU A 83 15.72 13.02 -6.44
C LEU A 83 14.21 12.93 -6.17
N ALA A 84 13.42 13.80 -6.80
CA ALA A 84 11.96 13.78 -6.66
C ALA A 84 11.35 12.46 -7.17
N ARG A 85 11.88 11.93 -8.27
CA ARG A 85 11.43 10.65 -8.84
C ARG A 85 11.83 9.44 -8.01
N MET A 86 12.98 9.48 -7.34
CA MET A 86 13.31 8.45 -6.36
C MET A 86 12.25 8.36 -5.25
N GLY A 87 11.71 9.50 -4.83
CA GLY A 87 10.59 9.55 -3.88
C GLY A 87 9.36 8.75 -4.32
N ALA A 88 9.11 8.60 -5.62
CA ALA A 88 8.00 7.80 -6.16
C ALA A 88 8.28 6.29 -6.19
N VAL A 89 9.56 5.89 -6.15
CA VAL A 89 10.02 4.51 -6.29
C VAL A 89 10.26 3.86 -4.92
N LEU A 90 10.91 4.59 -4.01
CA LEU A 90 11.33 4.08 -2.70
C LEU A 90 10.19 3.55 -1.81
N PRO A 91 8.98 4.14 -1.78
CA PRO A 91 7.92 3.70 -0.87
C PRO A 91 7.56 2.22 -1.01
N LEU A 92 7.57 1.65 -2.23
CA LEU A 92 7.25 0.24 -2.43
C LEU A 92 8.32 -0.68 -1.80
N PHE A 93 9.59 -0.34 -1.94
CA PHE A 93 10.68 -1.12 -1.33
C PHE A 93 10.60 -1.07 0.20
N LEU A 94 10.37 0.12 0.76
CA LEU A 94 10.17 0.30 2.19
C LEU A 94 8.93 -0.46 2.68
N LEU A 95 7.88 -0.51 1.85
CA LEU A 95 6.67 -1.27 2.14
C LEU A 95 6.95 -2.76 2.28
N LEU A 96 7.56 -3.35 1.25
CA LEU A 96 7.87 -4.78 1.25
C LEU A 96 8.83 -5.15 2.39
N ALA A 97 9.84 -4.32 2.65
CA ALA A 97 10.78 -4.52 3.75
C ALA A 97 10.06 -4.49 5.11
N ALA A 98 9.27 -3.45 5.39
CA ALA A 98 8.60 -3.32 6.68
C ALA A 98 7.52 -4.41 6.88
N HIS A 99 6.78 -4.81 5.83
CA HIS A 99 5.85 -5.94 5.91
C HIS A 99 6.55 -7.25 6.28
N ARG A 100 7.75 -7.47 5.76
CA ARG A 100 8.56 -8.66 6.06
C ARG A 100 9.14 -8.61 7.47
N LEU A 101 9.77 -7.49 7.84
CA LEU A 101 10.48 -7.32 9.12
C LEU A 101 9.54 -7.33 10.33
N THR A 102 8.33 -6.78 10.18
CA THR A 102 7.32 -6.78 11.25
C THR A 102 6.53 -8.09 11.35
N GLY A 103 6.64 -8.97 10.35
CA GLY A 103 5.78 -10.15 10.19
C GLY A 103 4.36 -9.83 9.73
N PHE A 104 4.05 -8.55 9.47
CA PHE A 104 2.70 -8.11 9.10
C PHE A 104 2.23 -8.75 7.79
N GLY A 105 3.08 -8.89 6.76
CA GLY A 105 2.66 -9.47 5.48
C GLY A 105 2.15 -10.92 5.59
N LYS A 106 2.76 -11.74 6.46
CA LYS A 106 2.25 -13.10 6.74
C LYS A 106 0.94 -13.08 7.51
N SER A 107 0.81 -12.16 8.46
CA SER A 107 -0.41 -12.00 9.25
C SER A 107 -1.58 -11.52 8.40
N GLU A 108 -1.36 -10.49 7.58
CA GLU A 108 -2.34 -9.93 6.66
C GLU A 108 -2.85 -10.99 5.68
N GLU A 109 -1.95 -11.73 5.03
CA GLU A 109 -2.37 -12.77 4.09
C GLU A 109 -3.12 -13.92 4.78
N GLY A 110 -2.71 -14.29 6.00
CA GLY A 110 -3.41 -15.28 6.82
C GLY A 110 -4.84 -14.85 7.13
N ILE A 111 -5.00 -13.68 7.75
CA ILE A 111 -6.29 -13.12 8.15
C ILE A 111 -7.19 -12.87 6.95
N ASN A 112 -6.68 -12.23 5.89
CA ASN A 112 -7.44 -11.95 4.67
C ASN A 112 -7.83 -13.22 3.90
N SER A 113 -7.17 -14.35 4.16
CA SER A 113 -7.53 -15.67 3.65
C SER A 113 -8.46 -16.46 4.58
N GLY A 114 -8.84 -15.92 5.74
CA GLY A 114 -9.65 -16.61 6.75
C GLY A 114 -8.87 -17.60 7.62
N ARG A 115 -7.53 -17.62 7.54
CA ARG A 115 -6.65 -18.47 8.35
C ARG A 115 -6.10 -17.66 9.51
N MET A 116 -6.79 -17.69 10.64
CA MET A 116 -6.48 -16.82 11.77
C MET A 116 -5.89 -17.58 12.95
N SER A 117 -4.85 -17.00 13.54
CA SER A 117 -4.28 -17.39 14.84
C SER A 117 -4.13 -16.15 15.71
N ASP A 118 -4.04 -16.33 17.03
CA ASP A 118 -3.87 -15.22 17.98
C ASP A 118 -2.60 -14.40 17.73
N THR A 119 -1.53 -15.07 17.33
CA THR A 119 -0.27 -14.40 16.97
C THR A 119 -0.44 -13.53 15.74
N MET A 120 -1.11 -14.03 14.69
CA MET A 120 -1.42 -13.21 13.50
C MET A 120 -2.29 -12.02 13.89
N ARG A 121 -3.38 -12.25 14.63
CA ARG A 121 -4.28 -11.18 15.11
C ARG A 121 -3.52 -10.06 15.84
N ARG A 122 -2.64 -10.41 16.79
CA ARG A 122 -1.84 -9.42 17.54
C ARG A 122 -0.91 -8.62 16.63
N ILE A 123 -0.22 -9.28 15.71
CA ILE A 123 0.66 -8.61 14.73
C ILE A 123 -0.15 -7.68 13.83
N TYR A 124 -1.33 -8.13 13.38
CA TYR A 124 -2.20 -7.35 12.51
C TYR A 124 -2.67 -6.08 13.19
N LEU A 125 -3.27 -6.20 14.38
CA LEU A 125 -3.76 -5.05 15.14
C LEU A 125 -2.65 -4.05 15.48
N LYS A 126 -1.45 -4.56 15.78
CA LYS A 126 -0.28 -3.72 16.06
C LYS A 126 0.19 -2.91 14.84
N TRP A 127 0.19 -3.51 13.65
CA TRP A 127 0.92 -2.95 12.50
C TRP A 127 0.05 -2.50 11.33
N ASN A 128 -1.21 -2.95 11.23
CA ASN A 128 -2.09 -2.64 10.10
C ASN A 128 -2.19 -1.14 9.85
N LEU A 129 -2.72 -0.37 10.80
CA LEU A 129 -2.88 1.06 10.64
C LEU A 129 -1.55 1.83 10.65
N PRO A 130 -0.60 1.57 11.57
CA PRO A 130 0.66 2.30 11.59
C PRO A 130 1.45 2.18 10.28
N LEU A 131 1.59 0.97 9.73
CA LEU A 131 2.34 0.77 8.48
C LEU A 131 1.66 1.48 7.31
N HIS A 132 0.35 1.25 7.12
CA HIS A 132 -0.40 1.86 6.02
C HIS A 132 -0.42 3.39 6.11
N PHE A 133 -0.52 3.96 7.31
CA PHE A 133 -0.46 5.40 7.50
C PHE A 133 0.95 5.96 7.21
N SER A 134 2.02 5.24 7.59
CA SER A 134 3.38 5.61 7.19
C SER A 134 3.55 5.61 5.67
N TYR A 135 2.99 4.64 4.93
CA TYR A 135 3.06 4.64 3.47
C TYR A 135 2.26 5.78 2.86
N PHE A 136 1.10 6.12 3.42
CA PHE A 136 0.38 7.33 3.04
C PHE A 136 1.28 8.56 3.13
N LEU A 137 1.93 8.78 4.27
CA LEU A 137 2.82 9.94 4.47
C LEU A 137 3.97 9.97 3.45
N LEU A 138 4.59 8.81 3.18
CA LEU A 138 5.68 8.69 2.22
C LEU A 138 5.22 9.02 0.79
N TYR A 139 4.13 8.41 0.32
CA TYR A 139 3.59 8.68 -1.01
C TYR A 139 3.07 10.12 -1.14
N PHE A 140 2.47 10.66 -0.07
CA PHE A 140 1.98 12.04 -0.05
C PHE A 140 3.14 13.03 -0.15
N ALA A 141 4.16 12.90 0.69
CA ALA A 141 5.36 13.73 0.64
C ALA A 141 6.07 13.62 -0.72
N ALA A 142 6.19 12.41 -1.27
CA ALA A 142 6.73 12.20 -2.60
C ALA A 142 5.92 12.91 -3.68
N SER A 143 4.59 12.87 -3.62
CA SER A 143 3.71 13.56 -4.58
C SER A 143 3.90 15.08 -4.53
N LEU A 144 3.98 15.66 -3.33
CA LEU A 144 4.22 17.10 -3.15
C LEU A 144 5.61 17.49 -3.66
N PHE A 145 6.63 16.67 -3.40
CA PHE A 145 7.97 16.94 -3.87
C PHE A 145 8.07 16.89 -5.40
N LEU A 146 7.40 15.92 -6.05
CA LEU A 146 7.31 15.89 -7.50
C LEU A 146 6.58 17.11 -8.07
N ILE A 147 5.51 17.59 -7.43
CA ILE A 147 4.80 18.79 -7.87
C ILE A 147 5.70 20.03 -7.73
N TRP A 148 6.41 20.14 -6.61
CA TRP A 148 7.30 21.27 -6.34
C TRP A 148 8.54 21.28 -7.24
N SER A 149 9.04 20.10 -7.63
CA SER A 149 10.20 19.95 -8.52
C SER A 149 9.84 19.91 -10.01
N ARG A 150 8.58 20.15 -10.39
CA ARG A 150 8.15 20.22 -11.79
C ARG A 150 8.68 21.48 -12.47
#